data_AF-A0A171NWN8-F1
#
_entry.id   AF-A0A171NWN8-F1
#
_cell.length_a   1.000
_cell.length_b   1.000
_cell.length_c   1.000
_cell.angle_alpha   90.00
_cell.angle_beta   90.00
_cell.angle_gamma   90.00
#
_symmetry.space_group_name_H-M   'P 1'
#
loop_
_entity.id
_entity.type
_entity.pdbx_description
1 polymer ?
#
loop_
_entity_poly.entity_id
_entity_poly.type
_entity_poly.pdbx_seq_one_letter_code
_entity_poly.pdbx_strand_id
1 'polypeptide(L)' 'YAGGKRTRVKVDGKRVLKVFLDSKDQVDVEGRTDTFAAVYGKLTNKQVSFYFQ' A
#
# COMPACT_ATOMS: atom_id res chain seq x y z
N TYR A 1 -14.37 -1.92 6.58
CA TYR A 1 -13.23 -2.40 5.74
C TYR A 1 -13.60 -2.46 4.25
N ALA A 2 -14.09 -1.40 3.61
CA ALA A 2 -14.21 -1.39 2.15
C ALA A 2 -13.05 -0.59 1.56
N GLY A 3 -11.84 -0.97 1.96
CA GLY A 3 -10.61 -0.41 1.42
C GLY A 3 -10.38 -0.92 0.01
N GLY A 4 -10.33 -0.02 -0.97
CA GLY A 4 -10.07 -0.40 -2.36
C GLY A 4 -8.62 -0.88 -2.55
N LYS A 5 -8.42 -1.78 -3.51
CA LYS A 5 -7.07 -2.13 -4.02
C LYS A 5 -6.98 -1.76 -5.50
N ARG A 6 -5.93 -1.03 -5.89
CA ARG A 6 -5.67 -0.67 -7.29
C ARG A 6 -4.23 -0.98 -7.64
N THR A 7 -3.99 -1.61 -8.78
CA THR A 7 -2.63 -1.82 -9.28
C THR A 7 -2.33 -0.77 -10.35
N ARG A 8 -1.35 0.10 -10.10
CA ARG A 8 -0.82 1.02 -11.11
C ARG A 8 0.32 0.34 -11.85
N VAL A 9 0.20 0.25 -13.17
CA VAL A 9 1.28 -0.20 -14.05
C VAL A 9 1.94 1.04 -14.67
N LYS A 10 3.25 1.16 -14.52
CA LYS A 10 4.05 2.21 -15.14
C LYS A 10 4.42 1.82 -16.57
N VAL A 11 4.81 2.80 -17.39
CA VAL A 11 5.22 2.59 -18.79
C VAL A 11 6.45 1.68 -18.90
N ASP A 12 7.32 1.69 -17.88
CA ASP A 12 8.47 0.77 -17.75
C ASP A 12 8.08 -0.65 -17.31
N GLY A 13 6.78 -0.98 -17.27
CA GLY A 13 6.25 -2.29 -16.88
C GLY A 13 6.20 -2.52 -15.36
N LYS A 14 6.77 -1.64 -14.54
CA LYS A 14 6.76 -1.80 -13.08
C LYS A 14 5.34 -1.63 -12.53
N ARG A 15 5.02 -2.45 -11.54
CA ARG A 15 3.69 -2.46 -10.89
C ARG A 15 3.82 -1.93 -9.47
N VAL A 16 2.90 -1.06 -9.09
CA VAL A 16 2.75 -0.56 -7.71
C VAL A 16 1.34 -0.84 -7.25
N LEU A 17 1.21 -1.58 -6.14
CA LEU A 17 -0.07 -1.85 -5.50
C LEU A 17 -0.45 -0.67 -4.62
N LYS A 18 -1.59 -0.03 -4.88
CA LYS A 18 -2.17 1.02 -4.03
C LYS A 18 -3.27 0.41 -3.18
N VAL A 19 -3.10 0.48 -1.87
CA VAL A 19 -4.07 0.02 -0.87
C VAL A 19 -4.69 1.26 -0.24
N PHE A 20 -6.00 1.38 -0.34
CA PHE A 20 -6.77 2.46 0.26
C PHE A 20 -7.36 1.96 1.58
N LEU A 21 -7.02 2.62 2.67
CA LEU A 21 -7.48 2.36 4.02
C LEU A 21 -8.52 3.42 4.40
N ASP A 22 -9.41 3.08 5.32
CA ASP A 22 -10.40 4.03 5.86
C ASP A 22 -9.67 5.05 6.75
N SER A 23 -10.01 6.34 6.63
CA SER A 23 -9.47 7.41 7.48
C SER A 23 -9.66 7.15 8.97
N LYS A 24 -10.68 6.37 9.36
CA LYS A 24 -10.91 5.99 10.76
C LYS A 24 -9.77 5.19 11.38
N ASP A 25 -9.08 4.39 10.57
CA ASP A 25 -7.99 3.52 11.01
C ASP A 25 -6.62 4.23 10.96
N GLN A 26 -6.58 5.52 10.57
CA GLN A 26 -5.32 6.23 10.32
C GLN A 26 -4.42 6.32 11.57
N VAL A 27 -5.00 6.72 12.71
CA VAL A 27 -4.27 6.92 13.98
C VAL A 27 -3.52 5.65 14.41
N ASP A 28 -4.11 4.49 14.17
CA ASP A 28 -3.56 3.20 14.60
C ASP A 28 -2.53 2.62 13.62
N VAL A 29 -2.62 2.97 12.33
CA VAL A 29 -1.92 2.25 11.26
C VAL A 29 -0.84 3.13 10.57
N GLU A 30 -0.96 4.45 10.60
CA GLU A 30 -0.05 5.40 9.93
C GLU A 30 1.41 5.19 10.33
N GLY A 31 1.70 4.96 11.62
CA GLY A 31 3.07 4.71 12.10
C GLY A 31 3.70 3.39 11.64
N ARG A 32 2.95 2.51 10.97
CA ARG A 32 3.39 1.17 10.55
C ARG A 32 3.34 0.94 9.04
N THR A 33 2.75 1.85 8.26
CA THR A 33 2.56 1.68 6.81
C THR A 33 3.87 1.50 6.05
N ASP A 34 4.92 2.23 6.43
CA ASP A 34 6.24 2.13 5.80
C ASP A 34 6.90 0.78 6.09
N THR A 35 6.76 0.29 7.33
CA THR A 35 7.24 -1.03 7.73
C THR A 35 6.54 -2.13 6.94
N PHE A 36 5.21 -2.03 6.77
CA PHE A 36 4.47 -2.99 5.94
C PHE A 36 4.92 -2.96 4.48
N ALA A 37 5.18 -1.77 3.92
CA ALA A 37 5.68 -1.65 2.57
C ALA A 37 7.07 -2.27 2.39
N ALA A 38 7.98 -2.05 3.34
CA ALA A 38 9.32 -2.62 3.34
C ALA A 38 9.30 -4.17 3.44
N VAL A 39 8.51 -4.71 4.37
CA VAL A 39 8.37 -6.16 4.56
C VAL A 39 7.74 -6.82 3.33
N TYR A 40 6.66 -6.24 2.80
CA TYR A 40 6.01 -6.75 1.60
C TYR A 40 6.95 -6.74 0.38
N GLY A 41 7.71 -5.65 0.21
CA GLY A 41 8.74 -5.54 -0.82
C GLY A 41 9.81 -6.62 -0.68
N LYS A 42 10.32 -6.85 0.52
CA LYS A 42 11.37 -7.84 0.78
C LYS A 42 10.90 -9.28 0.54
N LEU A 43 9.66 -9.60 0.91
CA LEU A 43 9.12 -10.97 0.78
C LEU A 43 8.59 -11.30 -0.62
N THR A 44 8.09 -10.30 -1.36
CA THR A 44 7.38 -10.54 -2.62
C THR A 44 8.02 -9.90 -3.85
N ASN A 45 9.06 -9.07 -3.67
CA ASN A 45 9.64 -8.22 -4.71
C ASN A 45 8.62 -7.30 -5.40
N LYS A 46 7.52 -6.95 -4.73
CA LYS A 46 6.48 -6.06 -5.24
C LYS A 46 6.43 -4.77 -4.45
N GLN A 47 6.25 -3.64 -5.14
CA GLN A 47 6.03 -2.35 -4.48
C GLN A 47 4.56 -2.20 -4.08
N VAL A 48 4.34 -1.74 -2.85
CA VAL A 48 3.03 -1.38 -2.31
C VAL A 48 3.09 0.02 -1.70
N SER A 49 1.99 0.75 -1.77
CA SER A 49 1.81 2.06 -1.14
C SER A 49 0.43 2.12 -0.49
N PHE A 50 0.38 2.62 0.72
CA PHE A 50 -0.85 2.78 1.49
C PHE A 50 -1.33 4.22 1.41
N TYR A 51 -2.64 4.42 1.31
CA TYR A 51 -3.30 5.71 1.27
C TYR A 51 -4.52 5.65 2.20
N PHE A 52 -4.82 6.75 2.88
CA PHE A 52 -6.03 6.88 3.69
C PHE A 52 -7.08 7.70 2.92
N GLN A 53 -8.34 7.33 3.02
CA GLN A 53 -9.47 7.91 2.27
C GLN A 53 -10.65 8.26 3.17
#